data_AF-A0A2D5UHG5-F1
#
_entry.id   AF-A0A2D5UHG5-F1
#
_cell.length_a   1.000
_cell.length_b   1.000
_cell.length_c   1.000
_cell.angle_alpha   90.00
_cell.angle_beta   90.00
_cell.angle_gamma   90.00
#
_symmetry.space_group_name_H-M   'P 1'
#
loop_
_entity.id
_entity.type
_entity.pdbx_description
1 polymer ?
#
loop_
_entity_poly.entity_id
_entity_poly.type
_entity_poly.pdbx_seq_one_letter_code
_entity_poly.pdbx_strand_id
1 'polypeptide(L)' 'MKNRYKKKKFKKLTFMLSERQMNSLRNYCSARQTTPNKLIKKSIRFYIEKFDKSVPDKYHIQHNQLDLFNKDTDTLSMFE' A
#
# COMPACT_ATOMS: atom_id res chain seq x y z
N MET A 1 -1.75 16.07 39.20
CA MET A 1 -2.58 16.32 38.00
C MET A 1 -2.40 15.15 37.04
N LYS A 2 -3.46 14.42 36.66
CA LYS A 2 -3.37 13.35 35.64
C LYS A 2 -3.02 14.00 34.29
N ASN A 3 -1.81 13.76 33.78
CA ASN A 3 -1.40 14.22 32.46
C ASN A 3 -2.32 13.62 31.39
N ARG A 4 -3.27 14.41 30.87
CA ARG A 4 -4.08 14.01 29.73
C ARG A 4 -3.18 13.95 28.51
N TYR A 5 -2.77 12.75 28.11
CA TYR A 5 -1.95 12.54 26.92
C TYR A 5 -2.69 13.08 25.69
N LYS A 6 -2.16 14.14 25.06
CA LYS A 6 -2.74 14.66 23.81
C LYS A 6 -2.52 13.61 22.71
N LYS A 7 -3.61 13.10 22.12
CA LYS A 7 -3.54 12.17 20.99
C LYS A 7 -2.82 12.86 19.83
N LYS A 8 -1.67 12.33 19.41
CA LYS A 8 -0.94 12.83 18.23
C LYS A 8 -1.78 12.56 16.98
N LYS A 9 -2.14 13.63 16.26
CA LYS A 9 -2.89 13.57 15.00
C LYS A 9 -2.08 13.00 13.82
N PHE A 10 -0.75 13.06 13.91
CA PHE A 10 0.15 12.65 12.83
C PHE A 10 1.13 11.58 13.31
N LYS A 11 1.49 10.67 12.40
CA LYS A 11 2.49 9.63 12.60
C LYS A 11 3.66 9.87 11.66
N LYS A 12 4.88 9.60 12.14
CA LYS A 12 6.12 9.70 11.35
C LYS A 12 6.39 8.35 10.69
N LEU A 13 6.59 8.36 9.38
CA LEU A 13 7.12 7.22 8.63
C LEU A 13 8.62 7.45 8.42
N THR A 14 9.44 6.48 8.80
CA THR A 14 10.90 6.51 8.60
C THR A 14 11.28 5.24 7.86
N PHE A 15 12.04 5.38 6.78
CA PHE A 15 12.59 4.28 6.02
C PHE A 15 14.06 4.59 5.72
N MET A 16 14.87 3.55 5.61
CA MET A 16 16.27 3.67 5.28
C MET A 16 16.44 3.55 3.76
N LEU A 17 17.32 4.36 3.19
CA LEU A 17 17.72 4.27 1.79
C LEU A 17 19.22 4.03 1.75
N SER A 18 19.68 3.25 0.78
CA SER A 18 21.10 3.21 0.47
C SER A 18 21.59 4.57 -0.02
N GLU A 19 22.88 4.83 0.10
CA GLU A 19 23.48 6.08 -0.36
C GLU A 19 23.15 6.37 -1.84
N ARG A 20 23.26 5.35 -2.70
CA ARG A 20 22.93 5.45 -4.12
C ARG A 20 21.46 5.84 -4.35
N GLN A 21 20.54 5.26 -3.58
CA GLN A 21 19.11 5.58 -3.67
C GLN A 21 18.83 7.02 -3.24
N MET A 22 19.47 7.47 -2.16
CA MET A 22 19.30 8.85 -1.67
C MET A 22 19.85 9.87 -2.67
N ASN A 23 21.00 9.60 -3.28
CA ASN A 23 21.59 10.47 -4.30
C ASN A 23 20.69 10.55 -5.54
N SER A 24 20.18 9.40 -6.01
CA SER A 24 19.21 9.36 -7.12
C SER A 24 17.95 10.18 -6.81
N LEU A 25 17.38 10.02 -5.60
CA LEU A 25 16.20 10.75 -5.16
C LEU A 25 16.43 12.27 -5.14
N ARG A 26 17.60 12.73 -4.65
CA ARG A 26 17.98 14.15 -4.62
C ARG A 26 18.14 14.72 -6.02
N ASN A 27 18.81 14.02 -6.92
CA ASN A 27 19.01 14.46 -8.31
C ASN A 27 17.68 14.63 -9.03
N TYR A 28 16.79 13.64 -8.91
CA TYR A 28 15.44 13.74 -9.47
C TYR A 28 14.64 14.91 -8.90
N CYS A 29 14.68 15.08 -7.57
CA CYS A 29 13.98 16.18 -6.90
C CYS A 29 14.49 17.55 -7.35
N SER A 30 15.80 17.69 -7.55
CA SER A 30 16.43 18.92 -8.02
C SER A 30 16.02 19.25 -9.46
N ALA A 31 16.07 18.27 -10.37
CA ALA A 31 15.70 18.44 -11.78
C ALA A 31 14.23 18.83 -11.97
N ARG A 32 13.34 18.36 -11.08
CA ARG A 32 11.89 18.60 -11.16
C ARG A 32 11.39 19.67 -10.18
N GLN A 33 12.29 20.38 -9.50
CA GLN A 33 11.97 21.41 -8.49
C GLN A 33 10.92 20.93 -7.47
N THR A 34 11.09 19.71 -6.97
CA THR A 34 10.21 19.09 -5.99
C THR A 34 11.00 18.68 -4.75
N THR A 35 10.30 18.36 -3.66
CA THR A 35 10.91 17.79 -2.47
C THR A 35 10.67 16.28 -2.41
N PRO A 36 11.55 15.51 -1.73
CA PRO A 36 11.34 14.09 -1.49
C PRO A 36 9.97 13.80 -0.87
N ASN A 37 9.57 14.59 0.11
CA ASN A 37 8.27 14.45 0.77
C ASN A 37 7.09 14.63 -0.20
N LYS A 38 7.15 15.65 -1.07
CA LYS A 38 6.10 15.88 -2.07
C LYS A 38 6.05 14.75 -3.09
N LEU A 39 7.21 14.27 -3.52
CA LEU A 39 7.30 13.13 -4.44
C LEU A 39 6.69 11.87 -3.82
N ILE A 40 7.15 11.47 -2.63
CA ILE A 40 6.69 10.26 -1.95
C ILE A 40 5.19 10.32 -1.70
N LYS A 41 4.68 11.43 -1.16
CA LYS A 41 3.23 11.62 -0.94
C LYS A 41 2.44 11.52 -2.24
N LYS A 42 2.96 12.06 -3.35
CA LYS A 42 2.32 11.94 -4.67
C LYS A 42 2.31 10.48 -5.14
N SER A 43 3.41 9.76 -4.96
CA SER A 43 3.53 8.35 -5.36
C SER A 43 2.61 7.43 -4.57
N ILE A 44 2.40 7.68 -3.28
CA ILE A 44 1.52 6.86 -2.43
C ILE A 44 0.11 7.43 -2.27
N ARG A 45 -0.23 8.51 -2.99
CA ARG A 45 -1.46 9.28 -2.79
C ARG A 45 -2.72 8.42 -2.78
N PHE A 46 -2.81 7.50 -3.72
CA PHE A 46 -3.93 6.55 -3.82
C PHE A 46 -4.15 5.78 -2.51
N TYR A 47 -3.08 5.24 -1.93
CA TYR A 47 -3.13 4.40 -0.74
C TYR A 47 -3.44 5.20 0.55
N ILE A 48 -3.09 6.49 0.58
CA ILE A 48 -3.31 7.33 1.78
C ILE A 48 -4.62 8.12 1.74
N GLU A 49 -5.29 8.23 0.59
CA GLU A 49 -6.54 9.01 0.44
C GLU A 49 -7.79 8.15 0.22
N LYS A 50 -7.67 6.94 -0.34
CA LYS A 50 -8.84 6.17 -0.81
C LYS A 50 -9.39 5.13 0.17
N PHE A 51 -8.69 4.90 1.28
CA PHE A 51 -8.98 3.78 2.20
C PHE A 51 -9.33 4.21 3.63
N ASP A 52 -9.63 5.50 3.85
CA ASP A 52 -9.91 6.05 5.18
C ASP A 52 -11.23 5.55 5.80
N LYS A 53 -12.28 5.41 4.97
CA LYS A 53 -13.63 5.05 5.44
C LYS A 53 -13.96 3.56 5.26
N SER A 54 -13.69 3.04 4.08
CA SER A 54 -13.93 1.65 3.73
C SER A 54 -12.91 1.19 2.69
N VAL A 55 -12.59 -0.09 2.74
CA VAL A 55 -11.78 -0.74 1.71
C VAL A 55 -12.76 -1.24 0.64
N PRO A 56 -12.57 -0.91 -0.65
CA PRO A 56 -13.43 -1.44 -1.71
C PRO A 56 -13.41 -2.97 -1.74
N ASP A 57 -14.58 -3.59 -1.96
CA ASP A 57 -14.76 -5.05 -1.94
C ASP A 57 -13.82 -5.82 -2.86
N LYS A 58 -13.38 -5.21 -3.96
CA LYS A 58 -12.38 -5.77 -4.87
C LYS A 58 -11.01 -6.07 -4.23
N TYR A 59 -10.69 -5.46 -3.09
CA TYR A 59 -9.45 -5.70 -2.34
C TYR A 59 -9.68 -6.63 -1.15
N HIS A 60 -10.93 -6.93 -0.80
CA HIS A 60 -11.23 -8.02 0.10
C HIS A 60 -10.97 -9.32 -0.68
N ILE A 61 -9.89 -10.02 -0.33
CA ILE A 61 -9.65 -11.38 -0.81
C ILE A 61 -10.92 -12.16 -0.48
N GLN A 62 -11.62 -12.66 -1.50
CA GLN A 62 -12.79 -13.47 -1.27
C GLN A 62 -12.37 -14.67 -0.42
N HIS A 63 -13.01 -14.85 0.73
CA HIS A 63 -12.84 -16.06 1.52
C HIS A 63 -13.12 -17.25 0.58
N ASN A 64 -12.12 -18.12 0.42
CA ASN A 64 -12.15 -19.36 -0.34
C ASN A 64 -11.99 -19.26 -1.87
N GLN A 65 -11.02 -18.48 -2.37
CA GLN A 65 -10.57 -18.64 -3.76
C GLN A 65 -10.05 -20.05 -4.09
N LEU A 66 -9.60 -20.82 -3.08
CA LEU A 66 -9.18 -22.22 -3.26
C LEU A 66 -10.37 -23.18 -3.46
N ASP A 67 -11.57 -22.84 -2.98
CA ASP A 67 -12.77 -23.67 -3.19
C ASP A 67 -13.34 -23.58 -4.60
N LEU A 68 -12.91 -22.59 -5.39
CA LEU A 68 -13.23 -22.51 -6.82
C LEU A 68 -12.58 -23.66 -7.60
N PHE A 69 -11.46 -24.20 -7.13
CA PHE A 69 -10.75 -25.31 -7.78
C PHE A 69 -11.20 -26.69 -7.28
N ASN A 70 -11.94 -26.75 -6.18
CA ASN A 70 -12.45 -28.00 -5.61
C ASN A 70 -13.75 -28.48 -6.30
N LYS A 71 -14.30 -27.72 -7.26
CA LYS A 71 -15.56 -28.06 -7.94
C LYS A 71 -15.42 -28.93 -9.20
N ASP A 72 -14.20 -29.19 -9.67
CA ASP A 72 -13.96 -29.89 -10.95
C ASP A 72 -13.28 -31.26 -10.76
N THR A 73 -13.67 -32.03 -9.74
CA THR A 73 -13.31 -33.47 -9.71
C THR A 73 -14.15 -34.33 -10.65
N ASP A 74 -15.10 -33.74 -11.38
CA ASP A 74 -16.06 -34.49 -12.23
C ASP A 74 -15.75 -34.41 -13.74
N THR A 75 -14.78 -33.59 -14.16
CA THR A 75 -14.43 -33.44 -15.60
C THR A 75 -13.58 -34.60 -16.14
N LEU A 76 -13.10 -35.51 -15.28
CA LEU A 76 -12.37 -36.71 -15.70
C LEU A 76 -13.28 -37.75 -16.39
N SER A 77 -14.61 -37.63 -16.24
CA SER A 77 -15.60 -38.54 -16.82
C SER A 77 -15.90 -38.28 -18.31
N MET A 78 -15.40 -37.19 -18.90
CA MET A 78 -15.67 -36.81 -20.30
C MET A 78 -14.67 -37.38 -21.33
N PHE A 79 -13.70 -38.19 -20.90
CA PHE A 79 -12.69 -38.78 -21.78
C PHE A 79 -12.63 -40.32 -21.71
N GLU A 80 -13.67 -40.98 -21.16
CA GLU A 80 -13.93 -42.42 -21.36
C GLU A 80 -14.92 -42.66 -22.51
#